data_AF-B8Y885-F1
#
_entry.id   AF-B8Y885-F1
#
_cell.length_a   1.000
_cell.length_b   1.000
_cell.length_c   1.000
_cell.angle_alpha   90.00
_cell.angle_beta   90.00
_cell.angle_gamma   90.00
#
_symmetry.space_group_name_H-M   'P 1'
#
loop_
_entity.id
_entity.type
_entity.pdbx_description
1 polymer ?
#
loop_
_entity_poly.entity_id
_entity_poly.type
_entity_poly.pdbx_seq_one_letter_code
_entity_poly.pdbx_strand_id
1 'polypeptide(L)'
;GVGSAFHFWLNGEYGGYSEDSRLPAEFDISNLAKEGQNCLKVLVFRWSKGTYFEDQDMWRMSGIFRSVNLQWLPDNYLLDFSIKTDLDEDLDFANVKLQAYAKNMDDACLEFKLYDDEQLIGECHGFDAEIGVVNPKLWSDEIPYLYRLELTLMDRSGAVFHKETKKIGIRKIAIEKGQLKINGKALLVRGVNKHEFTPEHGYVVSEEVMIKDIKLMKEHNFNAVRCSHYPNDSRWYEL
;
A
#
# COMPACT_ATOMS: atom_id res chain seq x y z
N GLY A 1 -9.55 -4.87 8.16
CA GLY A 1 -10.16 -6.07 7.58
C GLY A 1 -11.19 -6.63 8.55
N VAL A 2 -12.47 -6.54 8.20
CA VAL A 2 -13.59 -6.96 9.05
C VAL A 2 -14.54 -7.84 8.24
N GLY A 3 -14.70 -9.10 8.65
CA GLY A 3 -15.52 -10.08 7.93
C GLY A 3 -16.91 -10.22 8.55
N SER A 4 -18.03 -10.10 7.83
CA SER A 4 -18.17 -9.73 6.40
C SER A 4 -18.62 -8.28 6.19
N ALA A 5 -19.20 -7.67 7.22
CA ALA A 5 -19.67 -6.30 7.22
C ALA A 5 -19.77 -5.80 8.66
N PHE A 6 -19.75 -4.49 8.87
CA PHE A 6 -19.95 -3.93 10.20
C PHE A 6 -20.60 -2.56 10.19
N HIS A 7 -21.33 -2.28 11.26
CA HIS A 7 -21.65 -0.92 11.69
C HIS A 7 -20.76 -0.54 12.87
N PHE A 8 -20.43 0.74 13.02
CA PHE A 8 -19.76 1.22 14.23
C PHE A 8 -20.37 2.50 14.78
N TRP A 9 -20.12 2.72 16.06
CA TRP A 9 -20.48 3.91 16.81
C TRP A 9 -19.30 4.37 17.64
N LEU A 10 -19.15 5.70 17.75
CA LEU A 10 -18.20 6.32 18.67
C LEU A 10 -18.97 7.18 19.65
N ASN A 11 -18.75 6.98 20.95
CA ASN A 11 -19.43 7.73 22.02
C ASN A 11 -20.97 7.64 21.98
N GLY A 12 -21.52 6.59 21.37
CA GLY A 12 -22.97 6.39 21.20
C GLY A 12 -23.55 6.97 19.90
N GLU A 13 -22.76 7.74 19.15
CA GLU A 13 -23.15 8.29 17.86
C GLU A 13 -22.75 7.36 16.71
N TYR A 14 -23.62 7.22 15.71
CA TYR A 14 -23.38 6.34 14.57
C TYR A 14 -22.27 6.89 13.68
N GLY A 15 -21.24 6.08 13.45
CA GLY A 15 -20.07 6.49 12.67
C GLY A 15 -20.08 6.02 11.21
N GLY A 16 -20.66 4.85 10.92
CA GLY A 16 -20.72 4.35 9.55
C GLY A 16 -20.94 2.86 9.40
N TYR A 17 -20.85 2.44 8.13
CA TYR A 17 -21.02 1.07 7.66
C TYR A 17 -19.96 0.74 6.61
N SER A 18 -19.47 -0.50 6.61
CA SER A 18 -18.60 -1.00 5.54
C SER A 18 -18.83 -2.49 5.27
N GLU A 19 -18.61 -2.86 4.01
CA GLU A 19 -18.44 -4.22 3.49
C GLU A 19 -17.06 -4.34 2.82
N ASP A 20 -16.76 -5.49 2.23
CA ASP A 20 -15.43 -5.95 1.79
C ASP A 20 -14.52 -6.27 2.98
N SER A 21 -14.32 -7.57 3.21
CA SER A 21 -13.56 -8.07 4.34
C SER A 21 -12.05 -7.84 4.20
N ARG A 22 -11.54 -7.59 3.00
CA ARG A 22 -10.13 -7.69 2.64
C ARG A 22 -9.46 -6.36 2.31
N LEU A 23 -10.22 -5.27 2.27
CA LEU A 23 -9.69 -3.90 2.17
C LEU A 23 -9.85 -3.13 3.50
N PRO A 24 -9.06 -2.07 3.71
CA PRO A 24 -9.30 -1.14 4.81
C PRO A 24 -10.59 -0.34 4.58
N ALA A 25 -11.24 0.03 5.69
CA ALA A 25 -12.34 0.97 5.70
C ALA A 25 -11.96 2.12 6.63
N GLU A 26 -11.94 3.33 6.09
CA GLU A 26 -11.50 4.54 6.78
C GLU A 26 -12.70 5.47 6.99
N PHE A 27 -12.78 6.05 8.18
CA PHE A 27 -13.88 6.94 8.56
C PHE A 27 -13.30 8.16 9.28
N ASP A 28 -13.69 9.36 8.85
CA ASP A 28 -13.41 10.57 9.60
C ASP A 28 -14.28 10.61 10.87
N ILE A 29 -13.63 10.47 12.02
CA ILE A 29 -14.27 10.50 13.34
C ILE A 29 -14.04 11.82 14.08
N SER A 30 -13.46 12.84 13.43
CA SER A 30 -13.06 14.10 14.09
C SER A 30 -14.22 14.75 14.84
N ASN A 31 -15.43 14.71 14.28
CA ASN A 31 -16.63 15.28 14.88
C ASN A 31 -17.33 14.36 15.90
N LEU A 32 -16.92 13.09 15.98
CA LEU A 32 -17.50 12.10 16.90
C LEU A 32 -16.64 11.89 18.15
N ALA A 33 -15.34 12.20 18.04
CA ALA A 33 -14.38 12.10 19.13
C ALA A 33 -14.54 13.26 20.11
N LYS A 34 -14.15 13.03 21.37
CA LYS A 34 -14.14 14.05 22.43
C LYS A 34 -12.84 13.99 23.22
N GLU A 35 -12.55 15.06 23.97
CA GLU A 35 -11.43 15.06 24.89
C GLU A 35 -11.60 13.98 25.98
N GLY A 36 -10.49 13.28 26.29
CA GLY A 36 -10.46 12.23 27.29
C GLY A 36 -10.98 10.88 26.77
N GLN A 37 -11.85 10.23 27.57
CA GLN A 37 -12.25 8.85 27.30
C GLN A 37 -13.26 8.76 26.15
N ASN A 38 -12.92 7.94 25.15
CA ASN A 38 -13.76 7.62 24.01
C ASN A 38 -14.17 6.13 24.05
N CYS A 39 -15.37 5.81 23.58
CA CYS A 39 -15.87 4.43 23.52
C CYS A 39 -16.27 4.07 22.10
N LEU A 40 -15.52 3.17 21.46
CA LEU A 40 -15.83 2.58 20.16
C LEU A 40 -16.67 1.31 20.35
N LYS A 41 -17.79 1.22 19.64
CA LYS A 41 -18.62 0.00 19.56
C LYS A 41 -18.72 -0.42 18.11
N VAL A 42 -18.49 -1.71 17.84
CA VAL A 42 -18.54 -2.28 16.49
C VAL A 42 -19.48 -3.49 16.50
N LEU A 43 -20.48 -3.47 15.63
CA LEU A 43 -21.39 -4.60 15.40
C LEU A 43 -21.00 -5.27 14.09
N VAL A 44 -20.45 -6.49 14.19
CA VAL A 44 -19.97 -7.26 13.03
C VAL A 44 -20.99 -8.30 12.64
N PHE A 45 -21.30 -8.37 11.34
CA PHE A 45 -22.20 -9.36 10.77
C PHE A 45 -21.40 -10.43 10.04
N ARG A 46 -21.68 -11.70 10.37
CA ARG A 46 -21.09 -12.83 9.66
C ARG A 46 -21.56 -12.92 8.21
N TRP A 47 -22.81 -12.57 7.95
CA TRP A 47 -23.42 -12.63 6.62
C TRP A 47 -23.97 -11.27 6.21
N SER A 48 -23.72 -10.88 4.98
CA SER A 48 -24.14 -9.62 4.37
C SER A 48 -24.46 -9.84 2.88
N LYS A 49 -24.82 -8.78 2.14
CA LYS A 49 -24.90 -8.87 0.67
C LYS A 49 -23.51 -9.15 0.05
N GLY A 50 -22.45 -8.61 0.65
CA GLY A 50 -21.05 -8.87 0.29
C GLY A 50 -20.65 -10.34 0.29
N THR A 51 -21.31 -11.18 1.11
CA THR A 51 -21.03 -12.63 1.16
C THR A 51 -21.15 -13.31 -0.21
N TYR A 52 -22.06 -12.87 -1.08
CA TYR A 52 -22.21 -13.44 -2.42
C TYR A 52 -21.00 -13.17 -3.34
N PHE A 53 -20.18 -12.17 -3.00
CA PHE A 53 -18.94 -11.83 -3.71
C PHE A 53 -17.69 -12.42 -3.02
N GLU A 54 -17.83 -12.96 -1.81
CA GLU A 54 -16.73 -13.50 -0.99
C GLU A 54 -16.84 -15.04 -0.84
N ASP A 55 -16.98 -15.71 -1.98
CA ASP A 55 -17.20 -17.17 -2.04
C ASP A 55 -15.92 -17.97 -2.31
N GLN A 56 -14.78 -17.53 -1.79
CA GLN A 56 -13.52 -18.25 -1.97
C GLN A 56 -13.58 -19.66 -1.35
N ASP A 57 -12.88 -20.61 -1.97
CA ASP A 57 -12.71 -21.97 -1.44
C ASP A 57 -11.76 -21.96 -0.23
N MET A 58 -12.29 -21.53 0.91
CA MET A 58 -11.61 -21.44 2.19
C MET A 58 -12.62 -21.53 3.33
N TRP A 59 -12.11 -21.69 4.56
CA TRP A 59 -12.90 -21.61 5.80
C TRP A 59 -13.80 -20.37 5.80
N ARG A 60 -15.00 -20.41 6.38
CA ARG A 60 -15.91 -19.24 6.46
C ARG A 60 -15.92 -18.65 7.87
N MET A 61 -14.99 -17.73 8.12
CA MET A 61 -14.78 -17.05 9.42
C MET A 61 -15.26 -15.59 9.38
N SER A 62 -15.35 -14.94 10.54
CA SER A 62 -15.84 -13.56 10.69
C SER A 62 -15.20 -12.85 11.88
N GLY A 63 -15.33 -11.53 11.95
CA GLY A 63 -14.78 -10.70 13.03
C GLY A 63 -13.84 -9.62 12.51
N ILE A 64 -13.21 -8.90 13.44
CA ILE A 64 -12.14 -7.94 13.14
C ILE A 64 -10.83 -8.73 13.13
N PHE A 65 -10.34 -9.08 11.93
CA PHE A 65 -9.22 -10.02 11.77
C PHE A 65 -7.94 -9.38 11.22
N ARG A 66 -7.95 -8.07 10.93
CA ARG A 66 -6.75 -7.26 10.69
C ARG A 66 -6.77 -6.03 11.60
N SER A 67 -5.65 -5.30 11.63
CA SER A 67 -5.42 -4.15 12.50
C SER A 67 -6.53 -3.09 12.45
N VAL A 68 -6.75 -2.45 13.61
CA VAL A 68 -7.56 -1.24 13.78
C VAL A 68 -6.62 -0.14 14.23
N ASN A 69 -6.52 0.92 13.44
CA ASN A 69 -5.61 2.04 13.70
C ASN A 69 -6.40 3.32 13.91
N LEU A 70 -5.91 4.18 14.80
CA LEU A 70 -6.34 5.56 14.91
C LEU A 70 -5.25 6.43 14.29
N GLN A 71 -5.61 7.22 13.29
CA GLN A 71 -4.69 8.13 12.62
C GLN A 71 -5.08 9.57 12.91
N TRP A 72 -4.08 10.39 13.24
CA TRP A 72 -4.21 11.83 13.30
C TRP A 72 -3.60 12.41 12.04
N LEU A 73 -4.36 13.24 11.34
CA LEU A 73 -3.89 13.97 10.18
C LEU A 73 -3.94 15.48 10.49
N PRO A 74 -2.92 16.25 10.05
CA PRO A 74 -2.90 17.70 10.21
C PRO A 74 -4.03 18.38 9.42
N ASP A 75 -4.24 19.68 9.63
CA ASP A 75 -5.29 20.45 8.95
C ASP A 75 -5.19 20.37 7.42
N ASN A 76 -3.96 20.32 6.91
CA ASN A 76 -3.63 19.99 5.54
C ASN A 76 -2.71 18.76 5.50
N TYR A 77 -2.92 17.87 4.54
CA TYR A 77 -2.19 16.61 4.39
C TYR A 77 -2.28 16.10 2.95
N LEU A 78 -1.45 15.11 2.62
CA LEU A 78 -1.50 14.42 1.33
C LEU A 78 -2.70 13.46 1.32
N LEU A 79 -3.66 13.70 0.44
CA LEU A 79 -4.83 12.85 0.25
C LEU A 79 -4.47 11.55 -0.47
N ASP A 80 -3.68 11.68 -1.54
CA ASP A 80 -3.26 10.56 -2.37
C ASP A 80 -2.03 10.95 -3.19
N PHE A 81 -1.24 9.97 -3.62
CA PHE A 81 -0.20 10.16 -4.61
C PHE A 81 0.09 8.86 -5.37
N SER A 82 0.52 9.02 -6.62
CA SER A 82 0.98 7.92 -7.46
C SER A 82 2.40 8.19 -7.93
N ILE A 83 3.20 7.11 -7.95
CA ILE A 83 4.55 7.10 -8.51
C ILE A 83 4.56 6.19 -9.73
N LYS A 84 5.05 6.71 -10.85
CA LYS A 84 5.24 5.95 -12.09
C LYS A 84 6.71 6.03 -12.49
N THR A 85 7.30 4.90 -12.86
CA THR A 85 8.68 4.84 -13.36
C THR A 85 8.68 4.54 -14.84
N ASP A 86 8.99 5.56 -15.64
CA ASP A 86 9.08 5.44 -17.08
C ASP A 86 10.54 5.18 -17.46
N LEU A 87 10.86 3.90 -17.68
CA LEU A 87 12.17 3.43 -18.13
C LEU A 87 12.23 3.40 -19.65
N ASP A 88 13.30 3.94 -20.21
CA ASP A 88 13.54 3.97 -21.65
C ASP A 88 13.81 2.57 -22.25
N GLU A 89 14.12 2.50 -23.53
CA GLU A 89 14.34 1.21 -24.21
C GLU A 89 15.71 0.60 -23.89
N ASP A 90 16.74 1.45 -23.74
CA ASP A 90 18.11 1.03 -23.46
C ASP A 90 18.35 0.72 -21.96
N LEU A 91 17.35 1.04 -21.12
CA LEU A 91 17.33 0.85 -19.67
C LEU A 91 18.39 1.66 -18.91
N ASP A 92 18.94 2.70 -19.55
CA ASP A 92 19.98 3.57 -18.98
C ASP A 92 19.41 4.92 -18.50
N PHE A 93 18.12 5.17 -18.70
CA PHE A 93 17.45 6.35 -18.18
C PHE A 93 16.01 6.07 -17.73
N ALA A 94 15.66 6.57 -16.55
CA ALA A 94 14.29 6.51 -16.04
C ALA A 94 13.78 7.87 -15.57
N ASN A 95 12.52 8.18 -15.88
CA ASN A 95 11.78 9.26 -15.22
C ASN A 95 10.94 8.69 -14.08
N VAL A 96 11.19 9.15 -12.86
CA VAL A 96 10.32 8.88 -11.70
C VAL A 96 9.33 10.02 -11.58
N LYS A 97 8.07 9.75 -11.94
CA LYS A 97 6.99 10.73 -12.02
C LYS A 97 6.10 10.66 -10.79
N LEU A 98 5.86 11.80 -10.18
CA LEU A 98 4.95 12.02 -9.08
C LEU A 98 3.68 12.70 -9.60
N GLN A 99 2.53 12.17 -9.19
CA GLN A 99 1.26 12.88 -9.24
C GLN A 99 0.62 12.80 -7.86
N ALA A 100 0.42 13.92 -7.19
CA ALA A 100 -0.03 14.00 -5.81
C ALA A 100 -1.21 14.97 -5.63
N TYR A 101 -1.97 14.73 -4.57
CA TYR A 101 -3.12 15.53 -4.17
C TYR A 101 -3.03 15.80 -2.67
N ALA A 102 -3.36 17.03 -2.27
CA ALA A 102 -3.47 17.42 -0.87
C ALA A 102 -4.85 17.97 -0.57
N LYS A 103 -5.24 17.96 0.71
CA LYS A 103 -6.54 18.49 1.17
C LYS A 103 -6.73 19.96 0.79
N ASN A 104 -5.67 20.76 0.87
CA ASN A 104 -5.61 22.11 0.32
C ASN A 104 -4.30 22.30 -0.45
N MET A 105 -4.38 22.51 -1.77
CA MET A 105 -3.21 22.68 -2.64
C MET A 105 -2.84 24.15 -2.86
N ASP A 106 -3.79 25.08 -2.73
CA ASP A 106 -3.58 26.49 -3.12
C ASP A 106 -2.56 27.19 -2.21
N ASP A 107 -2.50 26.79 -0.95
CA ASP A 107 -1.61 27.34 0.07
C ASP A 107 -0.46 26.41 0.45
N ALA A 108 -0.22 25.36 -0.36
CA ALA A 108 0.78 24.34 -0.05
C ALA A 108 1.87 24.24 -1.13
N CYS A 109 3.07 23.89 -0.69
CA CYS A 109 4.17 23.46 -1.53
C CYS A 109 4.48 22.00 -1.23
N LEU A 110 4.72 21.20 -2.27
CA LEU A 110 5.13 19.80 -2.13
C LEU A 110 6.55 19.63 -2.62
N GLU A 111 7.44 19.24 -1.71
CA GLU A 111 8.80 18.82 -2.03
C GLU A 111 8.81 17.31 -2.30
N PHE A 112 9.45 16.91 -3.39
CA PHE A 112 9.66 15.53 -3.81
C PHE A 112 11.17 15.27 -3.91
N LYS A 113 11.68 14.37 -3.06
CA LYS A 113 13.07 13.92 -3.08
C LYS A 113 13.19 12.44 -3.37
N LEU A 114 14.22 12.08 -4.13
CA LEU A 114 14.58 10.70 -4.43
C LEU A 114 16.01 10.41 -3.99
N TYR A 115 16.19 9.32 -3.25
CA TYR A 115 17.45 8.90 -2.68
C TYR A 115 17.83 7.49 -3.14
N ASP A 116 19.12 7.32 -3.41
CA ASP A 116 19.80 6.05 -3.54
C ASP A 116 20.57 5.78 -2.24
N ASP A 117 20.04 4.89 -1.39
CA ASP A 117 20.43 4.79 0.02
C ASP A 117 20.34 6.15 0.75
N GLU A 118 21.49 6.76 1.07
CA GLU A 118 21.60 8.09 1.69
C GLU A 118 21.96 9.20 0.70
N GLN A 119 22.29 8.85 -0.55
CA GLN A 119 22.64 9.82 -1.59
C GLN A 119 21.40 10.41 -2.22
N LEU A 120 21.26 11.74 -2.18
CA LEU A 120 20.21 12.45 -2.92
C LEU A 120 20.49 12.35 -4.44
N ILE A 121 19.54 11.77 -5.17
CA ILE A 121 19.58 11.63 -6.63
C ILE A 121 18.93 12.84 -7.30
N GLY A 122 17.82 13.31 -6.74
CA GLY A 122 17.13 14.48 -7.27
C GLY A 122 16.11 15.04 -6.30
N GLU A 123 15.76 16.30 -6.53
CA GLU A 123 14.77 17.07 -5.80
C GLU A 123 13.94 17.89 -6.78
N CYS A 124 12.63 17.89 -6.61
CA CYS A 124 11.69 18.71 -7.36
C CYS A 124 10.60 19.24 -6.44
N HIS A 125 9.94 20.31 -6.87
CA HIS A 125 8.82 20.91 -6.15
C HIS A 125 7.60 20.90 -7.06
N GLY A 126 6.45 20.49 -6.53
CA GLY A 126 5.19 20.44 -7.27
C GLY A 126 4.40 19.17 -7.01
N PHE A 127 3.09 19.26 -7.30
CA PHE A 127 2.15 18.14 -7.21
C PHE A 127 2.14 17.26 -8.47
N ASP A 128 2.72 17.76 -9.57
CA ASP A 128 3.03 17.03 -10.79
C ASP A 128 4.49 17.33 -11.11
N ALA A 129 5.37 16.36 -10.89
CA ALA A 129 6.82 16.55 -10.91
C ALA A 129 7.53 15.26 -11.34
N GLU A 130 8.73 15.39 -11.89
CA GLU A 130 9.53 14.23 -12.30
C GLU A 130 11.01 14.39 -11.98
N ILE A 131 11.64 13.29 -11.58
CA ILE A 131 13.09 13.21 -11.37
C ILE A 131 13.68 12.21 -12.38
N GLY A 132 14.60 12.68 -13.20
CA GLY A 132 15.38 11.84 -14.11
C GLY A 132 16.50 11.10 -13.37
N VAL A 133 16.65 9.81 -13.63
CA VAL A 133 17.68 8.94 -13.04
C VAL A 133 18.49 8.31 -14.17
N VAL A 134 19.76 8.68 -14.25
CA VAL A 134 20.72 8.13 -15.21
C VAL A 134 21.32 6.84 -14.65
N ASN A 135 21.42 5.81 -15.49
CA ASN A 135 21.85 4.45 -15.15
C ASN A 135 21.15 3.89 -13.90
N PRO A 136 19.80 3.79 -13.89
CA PRO A 136 19.06 3.35 -12.71
C PRO A 136 19.38 1.89 -12.35
N LYS A 137 19.51 1.61 -11.06
CA LYS A 137 19.55 0.24 -10.52
C LYS A 137 18.13 -0.32 -10.55
N LEU A 138 17.91 -1.32 -11.40
CA LEU A 138 16.57 -1.83 -11.66
C LEU A 138 16.11 -2.80 -10.58
N TRP A 139 14.82 -2.77 -10.28
CA TRP A 139 14.14 -3.77 -9.47
C TRP A 139 13.77 -5.00 -10.30
N SER A 140 13.98 -6.18 -9.75
CA SER A 140 13.42 -7.47 -10.20
C SER A 140 13.16 -8.39 -9.02
N ASP A 141 12.53 -9.55 -9.27
CA ASP A 141 12.39 -10.63 -8.28
C ASP A 141 13.73 -11.23 -7.83
N GLU A 142 14.76 -11.11 -8.67
CA GLU A 142 16.13 -11.57 -8.40
C GLU A 142 16.95 -10.53 -7.63
N ILE A 143 16.83 -9.25 -8.01
CA ILE A 143 17.53 -8.11 -7.42
C ILE A 143 16.47 -7.06 -7.03
N PRO A 144 15.94 -7.12 -5.79
CA PRO A 144 14.85 -6.24 -5.37
C PRO A 144 15.39 -4.86 -4.96
N TYR A 145 16.08 -4.18 -5.87
CA TYR A 145 16.66 -2.86 -5.61
C TYR A 145 15.58 -1.80 -5.38
N LEU A 146 15.73 -1.00 -4.32
CA LEU A 146 14.75 0.01 -3.95
C LEU A 146 15.42 1.34 -3.66
N TYR A 147 14.88 2.40 -4.25
CA TYR A 147 15.17 3.78 -3.91
C TYR A 147 14.24 4.24 -2.78
N ARG A 148 14.66 5.25 -2.02
CA ARG A 148 13.81 5.92 -1.02
C ARG A 148 13.27 7.21 -1.62
N LEU A 149 11.95 7.36 -1.61
CA LEU A 149 11.23 8.55 -2.00
C LEU A 149 10.69 9.25 -0.75
N GLU A 150 10.85 10.56 -0.70
CA GLU A 150 10.31 11.41 0.35
C GLU A 150 9.43 12.52 -0.23
N LEU A 151 8.25 12.68 0.35
CA LEU A 151 7.32 13.76 0.05
C LEU A 151 7.16 14.62 1.29
N THR A 152 7.39 15.93 1.18
CA THR A 152 7.19 16.88 2.27
C THR A 152 6.22 17.97 1.84
N LEU A 153 5.01 17.95 2.41
CA LEU A 153 4.00 18.98 2.23
C LEU A 153 4.24 20.11 3.23
N MET A 154 4.34 21.34 2.74
CA MET A 154 4.64 22.54 3.53
C MET A 154 3.66 23.67 3.22
N ASP A 155 3.56 24.64 4.11
CA ASP A 155 2.95 25.94 3.79
C ASP A 155 3.92 26.85 3.01
N ARG A 156 3.45 28.03 2.63
CA ARG A 156 4.27 29.04 1.93
C ARG A 156 5.40 29.63 2.78
N SER A 157 5.37 29.46 4.11
CA SER A 157 6.44 29.90 5.03
C SER A 157 7.53 28.84 5.23
N GLY A 158 7.30 27.61 4.73
CA GLY A 158 8.18 26.45 4.92
C GLY A 158 7.85 25.61 6.17
N ALA A 159 6.73 25.88 6.85
CA ALA A 159 6.26 25.03 7.94
C ALA A 159 5.72 23.72 7.38
N VAL A 160 6.17 22.59 7.95
CA VAL A 160 5.79 21.26 7.48
C VAL A 160 4.39 20.90 7.97
N PHE A 161 3.52 20.53 7.03
CA PHE A 161 2.23 19.92 7.30
C PHE A 161 2.34 18.41 7.43
N HIS A 162 2.86 17.74 6.40
CA HIS A 162 2.80 16.28 6.30
C HIS A 162 4.05 15.73 5.61
N LYS A 163 4.52 14.57 6.04
CA LYS A 163 5.66 13.87 5.42
C LYS A 163 5.30 12.42 5.15
N GLU A 164 5.62 11.96 3.95
CA GLU A 164 5.46 10.57 3.54
C GLU A 164 6.80 10.04 3.01
N THR A 165 7.10 8.79 3.36
CA THR A 165 8.29 8.10 2.88
C THR A 165 7.90 6.75 2.31
N LYS A 166 8.34 6.46 1.09
CA LYS A 166 8.10 5.18 0.42
C LYS A 166 9.38 4.64 -0.19
N LYS A 167 9.43 3.31 -0.32
CA LYS A 167 10.44 2.63 -1.14
C LYS A 167 9.86 2.39 -2.53
N ILE A 168 10.64 2.65 -3.57
CA ILE A 168 10.22 2.45 -4.96
C ILE A 168 11.24 1.62 -5.71
N GLY A 169 10.76 0.70 -6.55
CA GLY A 169 11.60 -0.07 -7.47
C GLY A 169 11.40 0.40 -8.90
N ILE A 170 12.47 0.87 -9.55
CA ILE A 170 12.43 1.24 -10.96
C ILE A 170 12.40 -0.04 -11.80
N ARG A 171 11.29 -0.27 -12.50
CA ARG A 171 11.12 -1.42 -13.38
C ARG A 171 10.14 -1.11 -14.50
N LYS A 172 10.21 -1.91 -15.57
CA LYS A 172 9.25 -1.89 -16.67
C LYS A 172 8.63 -3.26 -16.85
N ILE A 173 7.30 -3.34 -16.81
CA ILE A 173 6.54 -4.55 -17.13
C ILE A 173 5.83 -4.32 -18.45
N ALA A 174 6.01 -5.22 -19.41
CA ALA A 174 5.41 -5.09 -20.73
C ALA A 174 4.99 -6.45 -21.29
N ILE A 175 3.98 -6.46 -22.15
CA ILE A 175 3.66 -7.59 -23.02
C ILE A 175 4.10 -7.21 -24.43
N GLU A 176 5.18 -7.82 -24.91
CA GLU A 176 5.75 -7.52 -26.21
C GLU A 176 5.89 -8.80 -27.02
N LYS A 177 5.38 -8.80 -28.25
CA LYS A 177 5.38 -9.99 -29.13
C LYS A 177 4.81 -11.23 -28.42
N GLY A 178 3.78 -11.04 -27.60
CA GLY A 178 3.09 -12.09 -26.86
C GLY A 178 3.81 -12.60 -25.61
N GLN A 179 4.92 -11.97 -25.18
CA GLN A 179 5.67 -12.38 -23.99
C GLN A 179 5.53 -11.34 -22.88
N LEU A 180 5.20 -11.80 -21.66
CA LEU A 180 5.33 -10.99 -20.46
C LEU A 180 6.81 -10.80 -20.14
N LYS A 181 7.24 -9.54 -20.03
CA LYS A 181 8.62 -9.16 -19.76
C LYS A 181 8.73 -8.25 -18.55
N ILE A 182 9.85 -8.38 -17.85
CA ILE A 182 10.34 -7.41 -16.88
C ILE A 182 11.68 -6.88 -17.36
N ASN A 183 11.84 -5.56 -17.45
CA ASN A 183 13.06 -4.89 -17.88
C ASN A 183 13.61 -5.47 -19.21
N GLY A 184 12.71 -5.67 -20.19
CA GLY A 184 13.03 -6.22 -21.51
C GLY A 184 13.23 -7.74 -21.59
N LYS A 185 13.28 -8.45 -20.46
CA LYS A 185 13.52 -9.91 -20.40
C LYS A 185 12.23 -10.68 -20.16
N ALA A 186 12.01 -11.76 -20.93
CA ALA A 186 10.85 -12.63 -20.77
C ALA A 186 10.85 -13.32 -19.40
N LEU A 187 9.72 -13.27 -18.70
CA LEU A 187 9.59 -13.81 -17.35
C LEU A 187 9.08 -15.27 -17.39
N LEU A 188 9.79 -16.17 -16.72
CA LEU A 188 9.26 -17.48 -16.36
C LEU A 188 8.69 -17.40 -14.94
N VAL A 189 7.36 -17.42 -14.82
CA VAL A 189 6.68 -17.35 -13.53
C VAL A 189 6.73 -18.72 -12.84
N ARG A 190 7.49 -18.81 -11.75
CA ARG A 190 7.51 -19.92 -10.79
C ARG A 190 6.68 -19.50 -9.60
N GLY A 191 5.36 -19.56 -9.78
CA GLY A 191 4.38 -18.98 -8.88
C GLY A 191 3.66 -19.99 -8.00
N VAL A 192 3.20 -19.52 -6.84
CA VAL A 192 2.27 -20.26 -5.96
C VAL A 192 1.06 -19.39 -5.61
N ASN A 193 -0.08 -20.00 -5.33
CA ASN A 193 -1.24 -19.30 -4.74
C ASN A 193 -1.10 -19.35 -3.23
N LYS A 194 -1.29 -18.20 -2.56
CA LYS A 194 -1.23 -18.12 -1.10
C LYS A 194 -2.52 -17.50 -0.56
N HIS A 195 -3.19 -18.23 0.32
CA HIS A 195 -4.21 -17.69 1.22
C HIS A 195 -3.56 -17.14 2.50
N GLU A 196 -4.23 -16.19 3.16
CA GLU A 196 -3.89 -15.77 4.52
C GLU A 196 -4.56 -16.70 5.52
N PHE A 197 -3.79 -17.65 6.06
CA PHE A 197 -4.30 -18.63 6.99
C PHE A 197 -3.21 -19.16 7.93
N THR A 198 -3.53 -19.31 9.21
CA THR A 198 -2.77 -20.12 10.18
C THR A 198 -3.71 -21.11 10.87
N PRO A 199 -3.24 -22.33 11.23
CA PRO A 199 -4.07 -23.28 11.97
C PRO A 199 -4.58 -22.73 13.31
N GLU A 200 -3.78 -21.90 13.99
CA GLU A 200 -4.06 -21.41 15.33
C GLU A 200 -4.94 -20.14 15.34
N HIS A 201 -4.82 -19.29 14.32
CA HIS A 201 -5.47 -17.97 14.31
C HIS A 201 -6.33 -17.71 13.07
N GLY A 202 -6.51 -18.69 12.19
CA GLY A 202 -7.33 -18.53 10.99
C GLY A 202 -6.77 -17.44 10.09
N TYR A 203 -7.58 -16.44 9.75
CA TYR A 203 -7.16 -15.34 8.86
C TYR A 203 -6.19 -14.33 9.48
N VAL A 204 -5.95 -14.39 10.80
CA VAL A 204 -5.00 -13.49 11.45
C VAL A 204 -3.59 -14.02 11.21
N VAL A 205 -2.88 -13.41 10.27
CA VAL A 205 -1.51 -13.78 9.90
C VAL A 205 -0.57 -12.69 10.40
N SER A 206 0.41 -13.05 11.23
CA SER A 206 1.41 -12.10 11.74
C SER A 206 2.53 -11.86 10.72
N GLU A 207 3.27 -10.76 10.89
CA GLU A 207 4.42 -10.45 10.04
C GLU A 207 5.48 -11.57 10.07
N GLU A 208 5.70 -12.21 11.23
CA GLU A 208 6.66 -13.31 11.34
C GLU A 208 6.27 -14.50 10.46
N VAL A 209 4.97 -14.79 10.38
CA VAL A 209 4.44 -15.84 9.50
C VAL A 209 4.60 -15.42 8.03
N MET A 210 4.30 -14.16 7.69
CA MET A 210 4.51 -13.65 6.33
C MET A 210 5.97 -13.80 5.89
N ILE A 211 6.92 -13.37 6.73
CA ILE A 211 8.36 -13.50 6.47
C ILE A 211 8.78 -14.96 6.35
N LYS A 212 8.23 -15.85 7.19
CA LYS A 212 8.51 -17.29 7.11
C LYS A 212 8.05 -17.86 5.77
N ASP A 213 6.84 -17.54 5.32
CA ASP A 213 6.32 -17.97 4.03
C ASP A 213 7.19 -17.47 2.88
N ILE A 214 7.60 -16.19 2.90
CA ILE A 214 8.48 -15.60 1.89
C ILE A 214 9.82 -16.32 1.83
N LYS A 215 10.46 -16.55 2.99
CA LYS A 215 11.74 -17.29 3.06
C LYS A 215 11.60 -18.69 2.48
N LEU A 216 10.56 -19.44 2.87
CA LEU A 216 10.32 -20.79 2.35
C LEU A 216 10.10 -20.78 0.84
N MET A 217 9.32 -19.83 0.30
CA MET A 217 9.12 -19.68 -1.13
C MET A 217 10.45 -19.42 -1.86
N LYS A 218 11.27 -18.50 -1.34
CA LYS A 218 12.56 -18.14 -1.94
C LYS A 218 13.57 -19.29 -1.86
N GLU A 219 13.64 -20.01 -0.73
CA GLU A 219 14.46 -21.22 -0.55
C GLU A 219 14.08 -22.34 -1.53
N HIS A 220 12.82 -22.37 -1.99
CA HIS A 220 12.30 -23.34 -2.94
C HIS A 220 12.17 -22.79 -4.37
N ASN A 221 12.92 -21.74 -4.72
CA ASN A 221 13.03 -21.18 -6.06
C ASN A 221 11.72 -20.61 -6.65
N PHE A 222 10.73 -20.27 -5.81
CA PHE A 222 9.58 -19.48 -6.25
C PHE A 222 9.99 -18.02 -6.44
N ASN A 223 9.43 -17.38 -7.46
CA ASN A 223 9.64 -15.96 -7.76
C ASN A 223 8.36 -15.14 -7.82
N ALA A 224 7.20 -15.77 -7.66
CA ALA A 224 5.92 -15.10 -7.71
C ALA A 224 4.93 -15.72 -6.71
N VAL A 225 4.02 -14.89 -6.25
CA VAL A 225 2.91 -15.30 -5.41
C VAL A 225 1.65 -14.62 -5.92
N ARG A 226 0.57 -15.39 -6.04
CA ARG A 226 -0.76 -14.86 -6.31
C ARG A 226 -1.51 -14.72 -4.99
N CYS A 227 -2.02 -13.53 -4.73
CA CYS A 227 -2.93 -13.24 -3.61
C CYS A 227 -4.30 -13.88 -3.87
N SER A 228 -4.39 -15.20 -3.71
CA SER A 228 -5.62 -15.97 -3.89
C SER A 228 -6.57 -15.73 -2.72
N HIS A 229 -7.74 -15.13 -2.89
CA HIS A 229 -8.26 -14.43 -4.07
C HIS A 229 -8.75 -13.04 -3.67
N TYR A 230 -7.89 -12.33 -2.95
CA TYR A 230 -8.18 -11.05 -2.34
C TYR A 230 -6.89 -10.29 -2.03
N PRO A 231 -6.95 -8.95 -1.89
CA PRO A 231 -5.83 -8.18 -1.38
C PRO A 231 -5.39 -8.72 -0.01
N ASN A 232 -4.10 -9.06 0.13
CA ASN A 232 -3.51 -9.43 1.42
C ASN A 232 -3.37 -8.18 2.31
N ASP A 233 -2.96 -8.39 3.56
CA ASP A 233 -2.56 -7.30 4.46
C ASP A 233 -1.54 -6.38 3.77
N SER A 234 -1.64 -5.06 3.99
CA SER A 234 -0.75 -4.08 3.35
C SER A 234 0.72 -4.38 3.62
N ARG A 235 1.04 -4.97 4.79
CA ARG A 235 2.41 -5.36 5.13
C ARG A 235 2.99 -6.39 4.16
N TRP A 236 2.18 -7.26 3.57
CA TRP A 236 2.64 -8.29 2.63
C TRP A 236 3.34 -7.71 1.39
N TYR A 237 2.93 -6.53 0.92
CA TYR A 237 3.48 -5.91 -0.28
C TYR A 237 4.82 -5.19 -0.02
N GLU A 238 5.13 -4.92 1.25
CA GLU A 238 6.38 -4.28 1.66
C GLU A 238 7.52 -5.29 1.88
N LEU A 239 7.18 -6.56 2.11
CA LEU A 239 8.10 -7.67 2.37
C LEU A 239 8.60 -8.32 1.06
#